data_AF-A0A1E9AG96-F1
#
_entry.id   AF-A0A1E9AG96-F1
#
_cell.length_a   1.000
_cell.length_b   1.000
_cell.length_c   1.000
_cell.angle_alpha   90.00
_cell.angle_beta   90.00
_cell.angle_gamma   90.00
#
_symmetry.space_group_name_H-M   'P 1'
#
loop_
_entity.id
_entity.type
_entity.pdbx_description
1 polymer ?
#
loop_
_entity_poly.entity_id
_entity_poly.type
_entity_poly.pdbx_seq_one_letter_code
_entity_poly.pdbx_strand_id
1 'polypeptide(L)'
;MKKDLLERLETEVKACKRYAENSIKKSKEGKIGAAINLLDIAGTAKKCADQLHEELWKESQGNLNEEEFQLFAESETLERELKKAYKELNTARQR
;
A
#
# COMPACT_ATOMS: atom_id res chain seq x y z
N MET A 1 -18.88 -13.27 -0.38
CA MET A 1 -18.34 -11.99 -0.88
C MET A 1 -17.27 -11.44 0.05
N LYS A 2 -17.49 -11.37 1.38
CA LYS A 2 -16.44 -10.98 2.35
C LYS A 2 -15.06 -11.64 2.15
N LYS A 3 -15.01 -12.96 1.96
CA LYS A 3 -13.75 -13.70 1.76
C LYS A 3 -12.96 -13.23 0.52
N ASP A 4 -13.66 -12.99 -0.59
CA ASP A 4 -13.03 -12.47 -1.83
C ASP A 4 -12.48 -11.05 -1.62
N LEU A 5 -13.23 -10.19 -0.93
CA LEU A 5 -12.77 -8.84 -0.58
C LEU A 5 -11.51 -8.88 0.28
N LEU A 6 -11.43 -9.80 1.25
CA LEU A 6 -10.25 -9.97 2.11
C LEU A 6 -9.03 -10.46 1.31
N GLU A 7 -9.19 -11.46 0.44
CA GLU A 7 -8.09 -11.97 -0.39
C GLU A 7 -7.54 -10.89 -1.35
N ARG A 8 -8.45 -10.11 -1.95
CA ARG A 8 -8.09 -8.97 -2.80
C ARG A 8 -7.42 -7.86 -2.01
N LEU A 9 -7.95 -7.52 -0.83
CA LEU A 9 -7.37 -6.49 0.05
C LEU A 9 -5.96 -6.88 0.47
N GLU A 10 -5.75 -8.14 0.89
CA GLU A 10 -4.45 -8.67 1.24
C GLU A 10 -3.44 -8.55 0.10
N THR A 11 -3.88 -8.85 -1.13
CA THR A 11 -3.05 -8.72 -2.33
C THR A 11 -2.60 -7.27 -2.55
N GLU A 12 -3.53 -6.31 -2.45
CA GLU A 12 -3.23 -4.89 -2.65
C GLU A 12 -2.36 -4.31 -1.52
N VAL A 13 -2.59 -4.71 -0.27
CA VAL A 13 -1.74 -4.33 0.88
C VAL A 13 -0.31 -4.81 0.67
N LYS A 14 -0.14 -6.09 0.34
CA LYS A 14 1.19 -6.67 0.06
C LYS A 14 1.87 -5.99 -1.12
N ALA A 15 1.12 -5.72 -2.20
CA ALA A 15 1.64 -5.03 -3.37
C ALA A 15 2.11 -3.62 -3.01
N CYS A 16 1.27 -2.81 -2.35
CA CYS A 16 1.61 -1.45 -1.95
C CYS A 16 2.90 -1.40 -1.12
N LYS A 17 3.00 -2.23 -0.08
CA LYS A 17 4.21 -2.30 0.77
C LYS A 17 5.45 -2.69 -0.02
N ARG A 18 5.36 -3.78 -0.80
CA ARG A 18 6.48 -4.27 -1.61
C ARG A 18 6.98 -3.23 -2.60
N TYR A 19 6.09 -2.51 -3.28
CA TYR A 19 6.48 -1.52 -4.27
C TYR A 19 7.02 -0.24 -3.61
N ALA A 20 6.46 0.19 -2.47
CA ALA A 20 6.99 1.31 -1.70
C ALA A 20 8.42 1.02 -1.19
N GLU A 21 8.67 -0.17 -0.63
CA GLU A 21 10.00 -0.59 -0.18
C GLU A 21 11.01 -0.66 -1.35
N ASN A 22 10.59 -1.19 -2.50
CA ASN A 22 11.45 -1.24 -3.68
C ASN A 22 11.74 0.16 -4.22
N SER A 23 10.78 1.09 -4.17
CA SER A 23 10.99 2.50 -4.52
C SER A 23 12.08 3.13 -3.63
N ILE A 24 12.02 2.89 -2.32
CA ILE A 24 13.05 3.34 -1.37
C ILE A 24 14.41 2.75 -1.74
N LYS A 25 14.49 1.44 -2.01
CA LYS A 25 15.73 0.78 -2.42
C LYS A 25 16.31 1.40 -3.70
N LYS A 26 15.48 1.64 -4.71
CA LYS A 26 15.93 2.24 -5.98
C LYS A 26 16.31 3.71 -5.84
N SER A 27 15.67 4.45 -4.94
CA SER A 27 16.06 5.81 -4.58
C SER A 27 17.48 5.84 -3.99
N LYS A 28 17.79 4.92 -3.07
CA LYS A 28 19.13 4.77 -2.47
C LYS A 28 20.20 4.33 -3.47
N GLU A 29 19.83 3.55 -4.48
CA GLU A 29 20.70 3.18 -5.60
C GLU A 29 20.92 4.33 -6.63
N GLY A 30 20.29 5.49 -6.45
CA GLY A 30 20.33 6.60 -7.42
C GLY A 30 19.50 6.36 -8.69
N LYS A 31 18.70 5.29 -8.75
CA LYS A 31 17.87 4.93 -9.91
C LYS A 31 16.51 5.62 -9.83
N ILE A 32 16.52 6.94 -9.97
CA ILE A 32 15.35 7.81 -9.75
C ILE A 32 14.16 7.41 -10.62
N GLY A 33 14.35 7.20 -11.92
CA GLY A 33 13.25 6.83 -12.83
C GLY A 33 12.57 5.51 -12.45
N ALA A 34 13.35 4.50 -12.07
CA ALA A 34 12.81 3.24 -11.57
C ALA A 34 12.06 3.41 -10.24
N ALA A 35 12.59 4.25 -9.35
CA ALA A 35 11.97 4.55 -8.06
C ALA A 35 10.61 5.27 -8.22
N ILE A 36 10.48 6.19 -9.18
CA ILE A 36 9.21 6.84 -9.53
C ILE A 36 8.19 5.80 -9.98
N ASN A 37 8.55 4.97 -10.97
CA ASN A 37 7.63 3.96 -11.51
C ASN A 37 7.12 3.00 -10.42
N LEU A 38 8.00 2.58 -9.51
CA LEU A 38 7.63 1.72 -8.39
C LEU A 38 6.70 2.44 -7.40
N LEU A 39 6.93 3.74 -7.15
CA LEU A 39 6.09 4.52 -6.27
C LEU A 39 4.69 4.75 -6.84
N ASP A 40 4.58 4.95 -8.15
CA ASP A 40 3.29 5.08 -8.84
C ASP A 40 2.47 3.78 -8.76
N ILE A 41 3.13 2.63 -8.92
CA ILE A 41 2.48 1.32 -8.73
C ILE A 41 2.01 1.17 -7.28
N ALA A 42 2.84 1.52 -6.30
CA ALA A 42 2.45 1.48 -4.88
C ALA A 42 1.25 2.39 -4.58
N GLY A 43 1.24 3.60 -5.15
CA GLY A 43 0.11 4.53 -5.02
C GLY A 43 -1.18 4.01 -5.66
N THR A 44 -1.07 3.26 -6.76
CA THR A 44 -2.22 2.60 -7.40
C THR A 44 -2.76 1.48 -6.54
N ALA A 45 -1.89 0.60 -6.03
CA ALA A 45 -2.29 -0.47 -5.11
C ALA A 45 -2.97 0.07 -3.85
N LYS A 46 -2.46 1.19 -3.31
CA LYS A 46 -3.10 1.88 -2.17
C LYS A 46 -4.53 2.35 -2.49
N LYS A 47 -4.77 2.95 -3.67
CA LYS A 47 -6.12 3.34 -4.08
C LYS A 47 -7.05 2.13 -4.22
N CYS A 48 -6.56 1.02 -4.75
CA CYS A 48 -7.33 -0.24 -4.82
C CYS A 48 -7.64 -0.78 -3.42
N ALA A 49 -6.66 -0.74 -2.51
CA ALA A 49 -6.85 -1.14 -1.12
C ALA A 49 -7.89 -0.26 -0.42
N ASP A 50 -7.87 1.05 -0.61
CA ASP A 50 -8.85 1.98 -0.04
C ASP A 50 -10.28 1.66 -0.53
N GLN A 51 -10.45 1.31 -1.81
CA GLN A 51 -11.76 0.90 -2.35
C GLN A 51 -12.24 -0.40 -1.72
N LEU A 52 -11.37 -1.41 -1.62
CA LEU A 52 -11.67 -2.70 -1.02
C LEU A 52 -11.95 -2.57 0.49
N HIS A 53 -11.26 -1.66 1.17
CA HIS A 53 -11.49 -1.33 2.57
C HIS A 53 -12.91 -0.83 2.80
N GLU A 54 -13.36 0.14 2.00
CA GLU A 54 -14.73 0.67 2.08
C GLU A 54 -15.80 -0.38 1.74
N GLU A 55 -15.54 -1.22 0.74
CA GLU A 55 -16.43 -2.34 0.39
C GLU A 55 -16.51 -3.37 1.51
N LEU A 56 -15.36 -3.73 2.09
CA LEU A 56 -15.27 -4.66 3.22
C LEU A 56 -15.96 -4.10 4.47
N TRP A 57 -15.85 -2.80 4.73
CA TRP A 57 -16.55 -2.15 5.84
C TRP A 57 -18.07 -2.26 5.69
N LYS A 58 -18.60 -2.00 4.48
CA LYS A 58 -20.04 -2.13 4.18
C LYS A 58 -20.54 -3.56 4.30
N GLU A 59 -19.77 -4.53 3.81
CA GLU A 59 -20.14 -5.95 3.83
C GLU A 59 -20.03 -6.55 5.23
N SER A 60 -18.99 -6.20 5.99
CA SER A 60 -18.75 -6.74 7.33
C SER A 60 -19.62 -6.09 8.40
N GLN A 61 -20.04 -4.83 8.20
CA GLN A 61 -20.80 -4.04 9.19
C GLN A 61 -20.11 -4.01 10.57
N GLY A 62 -18.78 -4.02 10.59
CA GLY A 62 -17.96 -4.08 11.81
C GLY A 62 -17.77 -5.48 12.40
N ASN A 63 -18.29 -6.53 11.76
CA ASN A 63 -18.11 -7.92 12.18
C ASN A 63 -16.89 -8.57 11.50
N LEU A 64 -15.72 -8.15 11.98
CA LEU A 64 -14.42 -8.70 11.59
C LEU A 64 -13.85 -9.51 12.74
N ASN A 65 -13.28 -10.68 12.45
CA ASN A 65 -12.45 -11.38 13.43
C ASN A 65 -11.08 -10.69 13.58
N GLU A 66 -10.25 -11.16 14.51
CA GLU A 66 -8.94 -10.57 14.79
C GLU A 66 -8.03 -10.47 13.55
N GLU A 67 -7.94 -11.52 12.75
CA GLU A 67 -7.08 -11.56 11.55
C GLU A 67 -7.59 -10.62 10.46
N GLU A 68 -8.91 -10.61 10.25
CA GLU A 68 -9.58 -9.73 9.30
C GLU A 68 -9.44 -8.25 9.72
N PHE A 69 -9.58 -7.97 11.01
CA PHE A 69 -9.40 -6.63 11.57
C PHE A 69 -7.94 -6.17 11.44
N GLN A 70 -6.98 -7.06 11.66
CA GLN A 70 -5.56 -6.74 11.49
C GLN A 70 -5.25 -6.33 10.04
N LEU A 71 -5.76 -7.06 9.05
CA LEU A 71 -5.60 -6.70 7.64
C LEU A 71 -6.30 -5.37 7.31
N PHE A 72 -7.51 -5.18 7.85
CA PHE A 72 -8.28 -3.94 7.69
C PHE A 72 -7.49 -2.72 8.22
N ALA A 73 -6.99 -2.79 9.46
CA ALA A 73 -6.17 -1.74 10.05
C ALA A 73 -4.84 -1.55 9.30
N GLU A 74 -4.22 -2.63 8.83
CA GLU A 74 -2.99 -2.56 8.04
C GLU A 74 -3.18 -1.75 6.75
N SER A 75 -4.33 -1.91 6.08
CA SER A 75 -4.65 -1.16 4.86
C SER A 75 -4.71 0.36 5.09
N GLU A 76 -5.25 0.82 6.23
CA GLU A 76 -5.32 2.25 6.57
C GLU A 76 -3.94 2.87 6.77
N THR A 77 -2.97 2.05 7.21
CA THR A 77 -1.60 2.53 7.47
C THR A 77 -0.75 2.67 6.22
N LEU A 78 -1.20 2.21 5.05
CA LEU A 78 -0.41 2.24 3.79
C LEU A 78 0.03 3.66 3.39
N GLU A 79 -0.74 4.69 3.76
CA GLU A 79 -0.33 6.09 3.55
C GLU A 79 1.03 6.40 4.17
N ARG A 80 1.32 5.82 5.33
CA ARG A 80 2.59 6.01 6.02
C ARG A 80 3.75 5.42 5.22
N GLU A 81 3.55 4.26 4.60
CA GLU A 81 4.58 3.61 3.79
C GLU A 81 4.87 4.41 2.50
N LEU A 82 3.82 4.92 1.85
CA LEU A 82 3.99 5.82 0.70
C LEU A 82 4.73 7.10 1.09
N LYS A 83 4.37 7.75 2.20
CA LYS A 83 5.04 8.97 2.68
C LYS A 83 6.54 8.76 2.92
N LYS A 84 6.93 7.60 3.47
CA LYS A 84 8.36 7.24 3.63
C LYS A 84 9.05 7.14 2.27
N ALA A 85 8.42 6.48 1.30
CA ALA A 85 8.98 6.32 -0.04
C ALA A 85 9.10 7.64 -0.80
N TYR A 86 8.08 8.50 -0.75
CA TYR A 86 8.13 9.86 -1.29
C TYR A 86 9.27 10.68 -0.68
N LYS A 87 9.45 10.62 0.63
CA LYS A 87 10.53 11.36 1.32
C LYS A 87 11.90 10.90 0.84
N GLU A 88 12.13 9.59 0.75
CA GLU A 88 13.41 9.05 0.29
C GLU A 88 13.69 9.43 -1.17
N LEU A 89 12.69 9.29 -2.04
CA LEU A 89 12.80 9.66 -3.44
C LEU A 89 13.14 11.15 -3.61
N ASN A 90 12.46 12.03 -2.90
CA ASN A 90 12.74 13.47 -2.95
C ASN A 90 14.14 13.80 -2.45
N THR A 91 14.61 13.11 -1.42
CA THR A 91 15.98 13.26 -0.91
C THR A 91 16.99 12.81 -1.96
N ALA A 92 16.75 11.68 -2.62
CA ALA A 92 17.63 11.15 -3.65
C ALA A 92 17.70 12.03 -4.91
N ARG A 93 16.63 12.77 -5.24
CA ARG A 93 16.59 13.72 -6.37
C ARG A 93 17.41 15.00 -6.16
N GLN A 94 17.75 15.31 -4.91
CA GLN A 94 18.53 16.50 -4.54
C GLN A 94 20.03 16.22 -4.41
N ARG A 95 20.44 14.95 -4.53
CA ARG A 95 21.85 14.52 -4.50
C ARG A 95 22.42 14.47 -5.91
#